data_AF-A0A964XAR9-F1
#
_entry.id   AF-A0A964XAR9-F1
#
_cell.length_a   1.000
_cell.length_b   1.000
_cell.length_c   1.000
_cell.angle_alpha   90.00
_cell.angle_beta   90.00
_cell.angle_gamma   90.00
#
_symmetry.space_group_name_H-M   'P 1'
#
loop_
_entity.id
_entity.type
_entity.pdbx_description
1 polymer ?
#
loop_
_entity_poly.entity_id
_entity_poly.type
_entity_poly.pdbx_seq_one_letter_code
_entity_poly.pdbx_strand_id
1 'polypeptide(L)'
;TTAAELDAHLAGTSAVGTYLADIFREYEHGPAMTSPGRSKEIWDLAALAWLMDRHWVMSSIESSPILTSELTWSRDARRHPIRVADHIQRDPLFADLFAKCAATGHPRATST
;
A
#
# COMPACT_ATOMS: atom_id res chain seq x y z
N THR A 1 -3.68 0.49 6.61
CA THR A 1 -2.88 -0.23 7.62
C THR A 1 -2.73 0.59 8.86
N THR A 2 -2.51 -0.05 10.00
CA THR A 2 -2.34 0.61 11.30
C THR A 2 -0.87 0.59 11.73
N ALA A 3 -0.49 1.49 12.64
CA ALA A 3 0.85 1.46 13.23
C ALA A 3 1.12 0.12 13.95
N ALA A 4 0.12 -0.40 14.69
CA ALA A 4 0.23 -1.65 15.42
C ALA A 4 0.53 -2.86 14.52
N GLU A 5 -0.09 -2.95 13.34
CA GLU A 5 0.19 -4.02 12.38
C GLU A 5 1.63 -3.93 11.85
N LEU A 6 2.13 -2.72 11.57
CA LEU A 6 3.51 -2.55 11.08
C LEU A 6 4.54 -2.84 12.18
N ASP A 7 4.25 -2.44 13.42
CA ASP A 7 5.10 -2.75 14.57
C ASP A 7 5.18 -4.27 14.80
N ALA A 8 4.04 -4.97 14.67
CA ALA A 8 3.97 -6.41 14.88
C ALA A 8 4.59 -7.23 13.74
N HIS A 9 4.51 -6.76 12.49
CA HIS A 9 4.78 -7.59 11.31
C HIS A 9 5.88 -7.07 10.38
N LEU A 10 6.41 -5.86 10.59
CA LEU A 10 7.52 -5.31 9.80
C LEU A 10 8.72 -4.92 10.67
N ALA A 11 8.50 -4.24 11.79
CA ALA A 11 9.58 -3.73 12.62
C ALA A 11 10.49 -4.87 13.11
N GLY A 12 11.80 -4.76 12.84
CA GLY A 12 12.79 -5.74 13.26
C GLY A 12 12.76 -7.08 12.50
N THR A 13 11.86 -7.26 11.52
CA THR A 13 11.79 -8.50 10.72
C THR A 13 12.87 -8.57 9.64
N SER A 14 13.26 -7.42 9.09
CA SER A 14 14.32 -7.28 8.10
C SER A 14 14.76 -5.81 8.02
N ALA A 15 15.86 -5.53 7.31
CA ALA A 15 16.32 -4.14 7.11
C ALA A 15 15.25 -3.30 6.39
N VAL A 16 14.61 -3.87 5.36
CA VAL A 16 13.52 -3.20 4.63
C VAL A 16 12.26 -3.09 5.49
N GLY A 17 11.90 -4.11 6.26
CA GLY A 17 10.74 -4.08 7.15
C GLY A 17 10.87 -2.99 8.22
N THR A 18 12.03 -2.91 8.88
CA THR A 18 12.33 -1.85 9.85
C THR A 18 12.24 -0.47 9.20
N TYR A 19 12.88 -0.27 8.04
CA TYR A 19 12.83 1.00 7.33
C TYR A 19 11.39 1.43 7.01
N LEU A 20 10.56 0.52 6.47
CA LEU A 20 9.16 0.81 6.14
C LEU A 20 8.31 1.15 7.36
N ALA A 21 8.55 0.47 8.49
CA ALA A 21 7.87 0.79 9.75
C ALA A 21 8.28 2.18 10.27
N ASP A 22 9.56 2.53 10.20
CA ASP A 22 10.08 3.81 10.69
C ASP A 22 9.53 4.99 9.88
N ILE A 23 9.58 4.93 8.55
CA ILE A 23 9.05 6.01 7.71
C ILE A 23 7.54 6.18 7.89
N PHE A 24 6.79 5.11 8.19
CA PHE A 24 5.37 5.21 8.47
C PHE A 24 5.09 5.97 9.77
N ARG A 25 5.90 5.74 10.81
CA ARG A 25 5.80 6.47 12.08
C ARG A 25 6.19 7.94 11.91
N GLU A 26 7.21 8.23 11.10
CA GLU A 26 7.72 9.57 10.86
C GLU A 26 6.83 10.42 9.94
N TYR A 27 6.06 9.79 9.05
CA TYR A 27 5.23 10.49 8.05
C TYR A 27 4.11 11.35 8.67
N GLU A 28 3.87 11.29 9.98
CA GLU A 28 2.85 12.09 10.65
C GLU A 28 3.47 12.92 11.77
N HIS A 29 3.30 14.24 11.69
CA HIS A 29 3.76 15.21 12.68
C HIS A 29 2.98 15.15 14.02
N GLY A 30 2.76 13.95 14.58
CA GLY A 30 2.20 13.82 15.93
C GLY A 30 1.61 12.46 16.32
N PRO A 31 1.15 12.31 17.57
CA PRO A 31 0.57 11.09 18.15
C PRO A 31 -0.77 10.62 17.52
N ALA A 32 -1.21 11.27 16.44
CA ALA A 32 -2.49 10.98 15.79
C ALA A 32 -2.51 9.63 15.06
N MET A 33 -1.37 9.07 14.63
CA MET A 33 -1.33 7.80 13.90
C MET A 33 -1.33 6.56 14.80
N THR A 34 -0.95 6.72 16.07
CA THR A 34 -0.99 5.66 17.10
C THR A 34 -2.29 5.68 17.92
N SER A 35 -3.19 6.63 17.63
CA SER A 35 -4.49 6.72 18.30
C SER A 35 -5.40 5.55 17.90
N PRO A 36 -6.21 5.00 18.83
CA PRO A 36 -7.12 3.90 18.51
C PRO A 36 -8.06 4.20 17.34
N GLY A 37 -8.22 3.22 16.45
CA GLY A 37 -9.09 3.33 15.26
C GLY A 37 -8.46 4.07 14.07
N ARG A 38 -7.21 4.52 14.16
CA ARG A 38 -6.52 5.18 13.06
C ARG A 38 -5.82 4.18 12.16
N SER A 39 -6.04 4.35 10.86
CA SER A 39 -5.36 3.62 9.81
C SER A 39 -5.02 4.59 8.68
N LYS A 40 -4.03 4.22 7.88
CA LYS A 40 -3.58 4.99 6.71
C LYS A 40 -3.63 4.11 5.47
N GLU A 41 -4.10 4.67 4.38
CA GLU A 41 -4.00 4.09 3.06
C GLU A 41 -2.58 4.24 2.52
N ILE A 42 -2.06 3.19 1.89
CA ILE A 42 -0.79 3.21 1.16
C ILE A 42 -1.12 2.98 -0.30
N TRP A 43 -1.59 4.03 -0.98
CA TRP A 43 -2.16 3.91 -2.33
C TRP A 43 -1.15 3.43 -3.37
N ASP A 44 0.15 3.67 -3.18
CA ASP A 44 1.21 3.17 -4.08
C ASP A 44 1.27 1.63 -4.16
N LEU A 45 0.73 0.92 -3.15
CA LEU A 45 0.63 -0.54 -3.22
C LEU A 45 -0.39 -1.03 -4.26
N ALA A 46 -1.29 -0.17 -4.75
CA ALA A 46 -2.31 -0.55 -5.74
C ALA A 46 -1.70 -1.12 -7.01
N ALA A 47 -0.63 -0.50 -7.51
CA ALA A 47 0.06 -0.96 -8.72
C ALA A 47 0.71 -2.34 -8.51
N LEU A 48 1.34 -2.54 -7.34
CA LEU A 48 1.94 -3.83 -6.99
C LEU A 48 0.89 -4.93 -6.81
N ALA A 49 -0.23 -4.60 -6.15
CA ALA A 49 -1.34 -5.52 -5.98
C ALA A 49 -1.84 -6.04 -7.33
N TRP A 50 -2.05 -5.13 -8.30
CA TRP A 50 -2.48 -5.52 -9.65
C TRP A 50 -1.48 -6.44 -10.37
N LEU A 51 -0.18 -6.19 -10.21
CA LEU A 51 0.87 -6.99 -10.85
C LEU A 51 0.99 -8.38 -10.23
N MET A 52 0.79 -8.49 -8.92
CA MET A 52 0.94 -9.75 -8.20
C MET A 52 -0.30 -10.64 -8.30
N ASP A 53 -1.48 -10.08 -8.06
CA ASP A 53 -2.75 -10.77 -8.22
C ASP A 53 -3.87 -9.78 -8.54
N ARG A 54 -4.39 -9.85 -9.77
CA ARG A 54 -5.45 -8.97 -10.25
C ARG A 54 -6.76 -9.14 -9.47
N HIS A 55 -6.98 -10.27 -8.80
CA HIS A 55 -8.19 -10.48 -7.99
C HIS A 55 -8.21 -9.60 -6.74
N TRP A 56 -7.05 -9.11 -6.28
CA TRP A 56 -6.98 -8.19 -5.14
C TRP A 56 -7.42 -6.78 -5.50
N VAL A 57 -7.67 -6.48 -6.77
CA VAL A 57 -7.99 -5.14 -7.23
C VAL A 57 -9.25 -5.19 -8.07
N MET A 58 -10.34 -4.67 -7.51
CA MET A 58 -11.52 -4.37 -8.30
C MET A 58 -11.20 -3.16 -9.19
N SER A 59 -11.52 -3.30 -10.48
CA SER A 59 -11.22 -2.27 -11.46
C SER A 59 -12.23 -2.22 -12.59
N SER A 60 -12.45 -1.02 -13.11
CA SER A 60 -13.22 -0.75 -14.32
C SER A 60 -12.30 -0.34 -15.48
N ILE A 61 -12.75 -0.55 -16.71
CA ILE A 61 -12.18 0.13 -17.88
C ILE A 61 -13.02 1.38 -18.15
N GLU A 62 -12.38 2.54 -18.17
CA GLU A 62 -13.01 3.84 -18.43
C GLU A 62 -12.17 4.65 -19.42
N SER A 63 -12.77 5.65 -20.07
CA SER A 63 -12.01 6.56 -20.95
C SER A 63 -11.14 7.50 -20.12
N SER A 64 -9.88 7.68 -20.52
CA SER A 64 -8.90 8.54 -19.83
C SER A 64 -9.45 9.96 -19.62
N PRO A 65 -9.48 10.48 -18.37
CA PRO A 65 -10.00 11.81 -18.09
C PRO A 65 -9.05 12.90 -18.63
N ILE A 66 -9.59 14.10 -18.77
CA ILE A 66 -8.84 15.29 -19.17
C ILE A 66 -8.78 16.24 -17.98
N LEU A 67 -7.58 16.56 -17.53
CA LEU A 67 -7.33 17.60 -16.51
C LEU A 67 -7.51 18.97 -17.16
N THR A 68 -8.40 19.79 -16.63
CA THR A 68 -8.67 21.14 -17.16
C THR A 68 -7.77 22.19 -16.51
N SER A 69 -7.73 23.39 -17.09
CA SER A 69 -7.03 24.55 -16.52
C SER A 69 -7.56 24.97 -15.15
N GLU A 70 -8.79 24.63 -14.84
CA GLU A 70 -9.47 24.89 -13.56
C GLU A 70 -9.16 23.82 -12.50
N LEU A 71 -8.23 22.91 -12.78
CA LEU A 71 -7.86 21.78 -11.90
C LEU A 71 -9.04 20.83 -11.62
N THR A 72 -9.90 20.62 -12.62
CA THR A 72 -11.02 19.67 -12.55
C THR A 72 -10.85 18.55 -13.56
N TRP A 73 -11.59 17.45 -13.37
CA TRP A 73 -11.61 16.32 -14.31
C TRP A 73 -12.83 16.40 -15.23
N SER A 74 -12.59 16.40 -16.55
CA SER A 74 -13.63 16.24 -17.56
C SER A 74 -13.57 14.86 -18.22
N ARG A 75 -14.70 14.41 -18.77
CA ARG A 75 -14.85 13.07 -19.38
C ARG A 75 -15.17 13.19 -20.88
N ASP A 76 -14.44 12.44 -21.70
CA ASP A 76 -14.72 12.25 -23.13
C ASP A 76 -14.63 10.75 -23.45
N ALA A 77 -15.74 10.15 -23.88
CA ALA A 77 -15.84 8.71 -24.16
C ALA A 77 -14.93 8.25 -25.30
N ARG A 78 -14.44 9.15 -26.16
CA ARG A 78 -13.55 8.85 -27.30
C ARG A 78 -12.08 8.75 -26.90
N ARG A 79 -11.73 9.11 -25.66
CA ARG A 79 -10.35 9.02 -25.15
C ARG A 79 -9.93 7.56 -25.04
N HIS A 80 -8.62 7.34 -25.08
CA HIS A 80 -8.07 5.99 -24.95
C HIS A 80 -8.53 5.34 -23.63
N PRO A 81 -8.82 4.03 -23.65
CA PRO A 81 -9.24 3.32 -22.45
C PRO A 81 -8.08 3.24 -21.45
N ILE A 82 -8.41 3.42 -20.18
CA ILE A 82 -7.55 3.17 -19.03
C ILE A 82 -8.25 2.21 -18.09
N ARG A 83 -7.47 1.54 -17.24
CA ARG A 83 -8.01 0.77 -16.12
C ARG A 83 -7.91 1.58 -14.85
N VAL A 84 -9.02 1.75 -14.16
CA VAL A 84 -9.09 2.46 -12.88
C VAL A 84 -9.30 1.43 -11.79
N ALA A 85 -8.40 1.41 -10.80
CA ALA A 85 -8.56 0.62 -9.59
C ALA A 85 -9.57 1.34 -8.67
N ASP A 86 -10.73 0.72 -8.45
CA ASP A 86 -11.79 1.28 -7.62
C ASP A 86 -11.72 0.79 -6.16
N HIS A 87 -11.26 -0.43 -5.96
CA HIS A 87 -11.13 -1.02 -4.63
C HIS A 87 -9.97 -2.01 -4.56
N ILE A 88 -9.31 -2.07 -3.41
CA ILE A 88 -8.20 -2.98 -3.13
C ILE A 88 -8.56 -3.85 -1.94
N GLN A 89 -8.44 -5.16 -2.12
CA GLN A 89 -8.50 -6.14 -1.04
C GLN A 89 -7.25 -5.99 -0.17
N ARG A 90 -7.36 -5.15 0.86
CA ARG A 90 -6.29 -4.80 1.76
C ARG A 90 -5.65 -6.02 2.42
N ASP A 91 -6.44 -6.89 3.03
CA ASP A 91 -5.93 -7.93 3.90
C ASP A 91 -5.03 -8.95 3.18
N PRO A 92 -5.40 -9.55 2.02
CA PRO A 92 -4.48 -10.43 1.31
C PRO A 92 -3.22 -9.71 0.83
N LEU A 93 -3.35 -8.46 0.39
CA LEU A 93 -2.21 -7.64 -0.03
C LEU A 93 -1.21 -7.39 1.10
N PHE A 94 -1.70 -6.98 2.28
CA PHE A 94 -0.83 -6.70 3.42
C PHE A 94 -0.25 -7.98 4.03
N ALA A 95 -1.00 -9.08 4.04
CA ALA A 95 -0.49 -10.38 4.47
C ALA A 95 0.70 -10.83 3.61
N ASP A 96 0.58 -10.72 2.28
CA ASP A 96 1.68 -11.03 1.36
C ASP A 96 2.87 -10.07 1.50
N LEU A 97 2.61 -8.76 1.64
CA LEU A 97 3.65 -7.76 1.88
C LEU A 97 4.48 -8.10 3.13
N PHE A 98 3.82 -8.39 4.25
CA PHE A 98 4.49 -8.73 5.51
C PHE A 98 5.31 -10.01 5.38
N ALA A 99 4.75 -11.04 4.75
CA ALA A 99 5.47 -12.30 4.50
C ALA A 99 6.74 -12.08 3.65
N LYS A 100 6.65 -11.28 2.58
CA LYS A 100 7.80 -10.96 1.72
C LYS A 100 8.85 -10.14 2.45
N CYS A 101 8.45 -9.11 3.20
CA CYS A 101 9.39 -8.30 3.99
C CYS A 101 10.11 -9.16 5.03
N ALA A 102 9.42 -10.07 5.73
CA ALA A 102 10.05 -10.98 6.67
C ALA A 102 11.04 -11.95 5.99
N ALA A 103 10.69 -12.48 4.81
CA ALA A 103 11.55 -13.39 4.05
C ALA A 103 12.87 -12.76 3.55
N THR A 104 12.94 -11.43 3.47
CA THR A 104 14.20 -10.72 3.13
C THR A 104 15.15 -10.58 4.33
N GLY A 105 14.72 -10.92 5.55
CA GLY A 105 15.60 -11.02 6.70
C GLY A 105 16.60 -12.16 6.49
N HIS A 106 17.89 -11.92 6.70
CA HIS A 106 18.87 -13.01 6.71
C HIS A 106 18.47 -14.03 7.77
N PRO A 107 18.61 -15.35 7.52
CA PRO A 107 18.35 -16.35 8.55
C PRO A 107 19.20 -16.01 9.77
N ARG A 108 18.56 -15.83 10.93
CA ARG A 108 19.27 -15.68 12.20
C ARG A 108 20.19 -16.88 12.33
N ALA A 109 21.50 -16.64 12.38
CA ALA A 109 22.45 -17.67 12.76
C ALA A 109 21.99 -18.24 14.10
N THR A 110 21.56 -19.50 14.10
CA THR A 110 21.24 -20.23 15.32
C THR A 110 22.55 -20.41 16.08
N SER A 111 22.76 -19.58 17.10
CA SER A 111 23.82 -19.81 18.07
C SER A 111 23.45 -21.06 18.89
N THR A 112 24.10 -22.18 18.58
CA THR A 112 24.29 -23.32 19.49
C THR A 112 25.30 -22.98 20.56
#